data_AF-A0A1Q8SWP5-F1
#
_entry.id   AF-A0A1Q8SWP5-F1
#
_cell.length_a   1.000
_cell.length_b   1.000
_cell.length_c   1.000
_cell.angle_alpha   90.00
_cell.angle_beta   90.00
_cell.angle_gamma   90.00
#
_symmetry.space_group_name_H-M   'P 1'
#
loop_
_entity.id
_entity.type
_entity.pdbx_description
1 polymer ?
#
loop_
_entity_poly.entity_id
_entity_poly.type
_entity_poly.pdbx_seq_one_letter_code
_entity_poly.pdbx_strand_id
1 'polypeptide(L)'
;MKFHQKSLIALAIAASTLSPLAMAASTEQPRQSAPHEARMTHGNPLKDAVVASWHLDEDKLASLARADSEFRAGLQQLRADADGADNKVAPEQRRAAMESLLEQQREQLADVLTDEQLHAYQMLERPRPSMMRHHGGPKMDPERMTAQLEQRYAPLFATWDLSQEQSAKVLNAERTFFDGLHQMKRSDMKGDDPSRDLRGAQFKQLLEQRHSALASVLDDEQVTAFEALTKPPRGPKGGPQSEGEAPKAG
;
A
#
# COMPACT_ATOMS: atom_id res chain seq x y z
N MET A 1 -0.77 -40.16 -47.16
CA MET A 1 0.62 -40.66 -47.16
C MET A 1 1.36 -39.93 -46.05
N LYS A 2 1.35 -40.41 -44.79
CA LYS A 2 2.38 -41.28 -44.17
C LYS A 2 3.79 -41.02 -44.68
N PHE A 3 4.65 -40.40 -43.87
CA PHE A 3 5.92 -40.97 -43.42
C PHE A 3 6.31 -40.33 -42.08
N HIS A 4 6.36 -41.16 -41.04
CA HIS A 4 7.03 -40.89 -39.78
C HIS A 4 8.52 -41.20 -39.94
N GLN A 5 9.41 -40.43 -39.31
CA GLN A 5 10.71 -40.95 -38.93
C GLN A 5 11.13 -40.41 -37.56
N LYS A 6 11.27 -41.37 -36.66
CA LYS A 6 11.83 -41.29 -35.31
C LYS A 6 13.35 -41.21 -35.45
N SER A 7 14.01 -40.33 -34.71
CA SER A 7 15.44 -40.46 -34.47
C SER A 7 15.74 -40.38 -32.97
N LEU A 8 16.66 -41.26 -32.60
CA LEU A 8 16.93 -41.79 -31.28
C LEU A 8 17.78 -40.85 -30.42
N ILE A 9 17.56 -41.03 -29.12
CA ILE A 9 18.33 -40.52 -27.99
C ILE A 9 19.79 -40.94 -28.13
N ALA A 10 20.71 -39.96 -28.06
CA ALA A 10 22.11 -40.20 -27.76
C ALA A 10 22.47 -39.42 -26.49
N LEU A 11 22.49 -40.15 -25.39
CA LEU A 11 22.97 -39.75 -24.07
C LEU A 11 24.50 -39.74 -24.11
N ALA A 12 25.13 -38.57 -24.03
CA ALA A 12 26.58 -38.45 -23.83
C ALA A 12 26.84 -37.96 -22.41
N ILE A 13 27.25 -38.89 -21.54
CA ILE A 13 27.81 -38.61 -20.22
C ILE A 13 29.28 -38.25 -20.45
N ALA A 14 29.66 -37.00 -20.21
CA ALA A 14 31.06 -36.59 -20.10
C ALA A 14 31.33 -36.15 -18.67
N ALA A 15 32.24 -36.90 -18.03
CA ALA A 15 32.70 -36.70 -16.67
C ALA A 15 33.53 -35.42 -16.52
N SER A 16 33.45 -34.88 -15.31
CA SER A 16 34.09 -33.68 -14.78
C SER A 16 35.59 -33.58 -15.09
N THR A 17 36.03 -32.38 -15.49
CA THR A 17 37.36 -31.87 -15.17
C THR A 17 37.21 -30.56 -14.43
N LEU A 18 37.74 -30.53 -13.20
CA LEU A 18 37.90 -29.34 -12.38
C LEU A 18 38.90 -28.40 -13.05
N SER A 19 38.55 -27.13 -13.19
CA SER A 19 39.51 -26.06 -13.41
C SER A 19 38.96 -24.72 -12.89
N PRO A 20 39.87 -23.81 -12.47
CA PRO A 20 39.64 -22.93 -11.35
C PRO A 20 38.96 -21.61 -11.72
N LEU A 21 38.38 -21.02 -10.68
CA LEU A 21 38.04 -19.63 -10.47
C LEU A 21 38.97 -18.66 -11.25
N ALA A 22 38.41 -17.92 -12.20
CA ALA A 22 38.96 -16.65 -12.66
C ALA A 22 37.80 -15.69 -12.89
N MET A 23 37.73 -14.68 -12.03
CA MET A 23 36.79 -13.58 -12.14
C MET A 23 37.04 -12.80 -13.43
N ALA A 24 36.06 -12.80 -14.33
CA ALA A 24 35.87 -11.72 -15.28
C ALA A 24 34.63 -10.95 -14.80
N ALA A 25 34.90 -9.86 -14.09
CA ALA A 25 33.88 -8.90 -13.71
C ALA A 25 33.31 -8.28 -14.99
N SER A 26 32.09 -8.67 -15.35
CA SER A 26 31.24 -7.86 -16.22
C SER A 26 31.10 -6.51 -15.53
N THR A 27 31.74 -5.47 -16.08
CA THR A 27 31.37 -4.09 -15.80
C THR A 27 30.06 -3.81 -16.54
N GLU A 28 28.99 -4.47 -16.11
CA GLU A 28 27.63 -4.01 -16.33
C GLU A 28 27.35 -3.05 -15.18
N GLN A 29 27.61 -1.79 -15.47
CA GLN A 29 27.38 -0.66 -14.58
C GLN A 29 25.90 -0.71 -14.17
N PRO A 30 25.56 -0.98 -12.89
CA PRO A 30 24.19 -0.86 -12.45
C PRO A 30 23.79 0.59 -12.72
N ARG A 31 22.70 0.79 -13.47
CA ARG A 31 22.03 2.09 -13.52
C ARG A 31 21.78 2.47 -12.07
N GLN A 32 22.56 3.42 -11.58
CA GLN A 32 22.35 4.05 -10.30
C GLN A 32 20.94 4.62 -10.36
N SER A 33 20.03 3.98 -9.63
CA SER A 33 18.76 4.59 -9.26
C SER A 33 19.10 5.98 -8.73
N ALA A 34 18.49 7.00 -9.34
CA ALA A 34 18.71 8.39 -8.96
C ALA A 34 18.58 8.53 -7.43
N PRO A 35 19.45 9.35 -6.79
CA PRO A 35 19.34 9.57 -5.36
C PRO A 35 17.96 10.15 -5.08
N HIS A 36 17.22 9.51 -4.17
CA HIS A 36 16.09 10.11 -3.46
C HIS A 36 16.60 11.37 -2.73
N GLU A 37 16.79 12.48 -3.44
CA GLU A 37 17.08 13.76 -2.81
C GLU A 37 15.78 14.37 -2.28
N ALA A 38 15.87 14.84 -1.04
CA ALA A 38 14.84 15.56 -0.29
C ALA A 38 13.54 14.77 -0.04
N ARG A 39 13.62 13.73 0.80
CA ARG A 39 12.46 13.17 1.50
C ARG A 39 11.83 14.25 2.38
N MET A 40 10.82 14.94 1.84
CA MET A 40 10.05 15.96 2.54
C MET A 40 9.50 15.41 3.87
N THR A 41 9.59 16.27 4.89
CA THR A 41 9.22 16.12 6.29
C THR A 41 7.88 15.42 6.55
N HIS A 42 7.94 14.31 7.30
CA HIS A 42 6.83 13.63 8.02
C HIS A 42 5.44 13.70 7.33
N GLY A 43 5.39 13.33 6.05
CA GLY A 43 4.17 13.13 5.28
C GLY A 43 3.42 11.85 5.70
N ASN A 44 2.12 11.81 5.39
CA ASN A 44 1.41 10.54 5.40
C ASN A 44 2.02 9.68 4.27
N PRO A 45 2.78 8.61 4.56
CA PRO A 45 3.57 7.90 3.55
C PRO A 45 2.73 7.27 2.43
N LEU A 46 1.42 7.13 2.68
CA LEU A 46 0.44 6.81 1.66
C LEU A 46 0.29 7.92 0.63
N LYS A 47 0.06 9.14 1.12
CA LYS A 47 -0.21 10.30 0.28
C LYS A 47 1.00 10.59 -0.60
N ASP A 48 2.18 10.50 0.00
CA ASP A 48 3.45 10.68 -0.70
C ASP A 48 3.61 9.68 -1.86
N ALA A 49 3.23 8.41 -1.65
CA ALA A 49 3.31 7.40 -2.70
C ALA A 49 2.31 7.64 -3.84
N VAL A 50 1.07 8.07 -3.52
CA VAL A 50 0.08 8.43 -4.54
C VAL A 50 0.52 9.65 -5.34
N VAL A 51 1.02 10.70 -4.67
CA VAL A 51 1.53 11.90 -5.32
C VAL A 51 2.75 11.60 -6.19
N ALA A 52 3.64 10.72 -5.74
CA ALA A 52 4.78 10.27 -6.55
C ALA A 52 4.32 9.68 -7.90
N SER A 53 3.30 8.82 -7.88
CA SER A 53 2.75 8.17 -9.09
C SER A 53 2.17 9.14 -10.13
N TRP A 54 2.01 10.41 -9.79
CA TRP A 54 1.52 11.44 -10.72
C TRP A 54 2.65 12.22 -11.41
N HIS A 55 3.91 12.00 -11.02
CA HIS A 55 5.10 12.65 -11.59
C HIS A 55 4.95 14.18 -11.71
N LEU A 56 4.44 14.81 -10.65
CA LEU A 56 4.28 16.27 -10.60
C LEU A 56 5.64 16.98 -10.62
N ASP A 57 5.68 18.17 -11.21
CA ASP A 57 6.85 19.04 -11.17
C ASP A 57 7.10 19.64 -9.77
N GLU A 58 8.30 20.18 -9.56
CA GLU A 58 8.73 20.72 -8.26
C GLU A 58 7.84 21.86 -7.75
N ASP A 59 7.32 22.71 -8.65
CA ASP A 59 6.46 23.84 -8.28
C ASP A 59 5.09 23.36 -7.78
N LYS A 60 4.51 22.35 -8.45
CA LYS A 60 3.29 21.68 -8.01
C LYS A 60 3.49 20.92 -6.71
N LEU A 61 4.61 20.22 -6.55
CA LEU A 61 4.96 19.54 -5.31
C LEU A 61 5.10 20.53 -4.13
N ALA A 62 5.73 21.68 -4.36
CA ALA A 62 5.84 22.73 -3.35
C ALA A 62 4.48 23.33 -2.98
N SER A 63 3.60 23.54 -3.97
CA SER A 63 2.23 24.03 -3.76
C SER A 63 1.40 23.02 -2.94
N LEU A 64 1.52 21.73 -3.27
CA LEU A 64 0.88 20.65 -2.55
C LEU A 64 1.36 20.55 -1.10
N ALA A 65 2.68 20.64 -0.87
CA ALA A 65 3.25 20.63 0.48
C ALA A 65 2.77 21.82 1.34
N ARG A 66 2.60 23.00 0.73
CA ARG A 66 2.04 24.18 1.41
C ARG A 66 0.59 23.95 1.81
N ALA A 67 -0.27 23.53 0.88
CA ALA A 67 -1.67 23.23 1.15
C ALA A 67 -1.82 22.16 2.26
N ASP A 68 -0.96 21.12 2.24
CA ASP A 68 -0.92 20.10 3.27
C ASP A 68 -0.54 20.65 4.66
N SER A 69 0.42 21.56 4.72
CA SER A 69 0.84 22.20 5.96
C SER A 69 -0.29 23.05 6.56
N GLU A 70 -0.97 23.82 5.72
CA GLU A 70 -2.10 24.67 6.13
C GLU A 70 -3.29 23.83 6.60
N PHE A 71 -3.64 22.78 5.85
CA PHE A 71 -4.71 21.85 6.24
C PHE A 71 -4.39 21.17 7.58
N ARG A 72 -3.16 20.70 7.80
CA ARG A 72 -2.73 20.10 9.08
C ARG A 72 -2.79 21.10 10.23
N ALA A 73 -2.41 22.35 10.01
CA ALA A 73 -2.53 23.40 11.02
C ALA A 73 -4.01 23.62 11.40
N GLY A 74 -4.90 23.70 10.41
CA GLY A 74 -6.34 23.80 10.63
C GLY A 74 -6.91 22.61 11.40
N LEU A 75 -6.48 21.38 11.09
CA LEU A 75 -6.87 20.19 11.85
C LEU A 75 -6.40 20.21 13.31
N GLN A 76 -5.19 20.72 13.57
CA GLN A 76 -4.66 20.85 14.94
C GLN A 76 -5.47 21.86 15.74
N GLN A 77 -5.83 23.00 15.13
CA GLN A 77 -6.68 24.00 15.75
C GLN A 77 -8.06 23.44 16.07
N LEU A 78 -8.70 22.75 15.11
CA LEU A 78 -10.00 22.12 15.33
C LEU A 78 -9.98 21.07 16.46
N ARG A 79 -8.86 20.37 16.65
CA ARG A 79 -8.66 19.44 17.78
C ARG A 79 -8.47 20.19 19.09
N ALA A 80 -7.64 21.23 19.12
CA ALA A 80 -7.41 22.04 20.32
C ALA A 80 -8.71 22.70 20.81
N ASP A 81 -9.53 23.21 19.90
CA ASP A 81 -10.83 23.80 20.20
C ASP A 81 -11.83 22.76 20.75
N ALA A 82 -11.70 21.49 20.33
CA ALA A 82 -12.55 20.40 20.78
C ALA A 82 -12.16 19.83 22.15
N ASP A 83 -10.88 19.88 22.50
CA ASP A 83 -10.31 19.33 23.75
C ASP A 83 -10.24 20.38 24.88
N GLY A 84 -10.55 21.65 24.58
CA GLY A 84 -10.66 22.72 25.57
C GLY A 84 -11.73 22.44 26.62
N ALA A 85 -11.36 22.53 27.90
CA ALA A 85 -12.16 22.09 29.05
C ALA A 85 -13.55 22.77 29.19
N ASP A 86 -13.76 23.93 28.58
CA ASP A 86 -14.99 24.72 28.70
C ASP A 86 -15.89 24.75 27.44
N ASN A 87 -15.45 24.23 26.29
CA ASN A 87 -16.20 24.39 25.04
C ASN A 87 -16.20 23.13 24.18
N LYS A 88 -17.06 22.17 24.53
CA LYS A 88 -17.30 21.00 23.67
C LYS A 88 -18.04 21.44 22.41
N VAL A 89 -17.29 21.71 21.34
CA VAL A 89 -17.82 21.99 20.00
C VAL A 89 -18.80 20.89 19.59
N ALA A 90 -20.00 21.27 19.16
CA ALA A 90 -21.03 20.32 18.76
C ALA A 90 -20.54 19.46 17.58
N PRO A 91 -20.95 18.17 17.49
CA PRO A 91 -20.52 17.30 16.39
C PRO A 91 -20.80 17.87 15.00
N GLU A 92 -21.88 18.62 14.83
CA GLU A 92 -22.27 19.28 13.58
C GLU A 92 -21.33 20.43 13.23
N GLN A 93 -20.99 21.28 14.21
CA GLN A 93 -20.02 22.37 14.03
C GLN A 93 -18.64 21.82 13.66
N ARG A 94 -18.22 20.71 14.28
CA ARG A 94 -16.96 20.04 13.92
C ARG A 94 -16.99 19.50 12.49
N ARG A 95 -18.13 18.95 12.05
CA ARG A 95 -18.30 18.48 10.66
C ARG A 95 -18.21 19.65 9.68
N ALA A 96 -18.92 20.74 9.94
CA ALA A 96 -18.90 21.94 9.10
C ALA A 96 -17.49 22.55 9.03
N ALA A 97 -16.76 22.62 10.16
CA ALA A 97 -15.38 23.10 10.18
C ALA A 97 -14.44 22.19 9.37
N MET A 98 -14.59 20.87 9.49
CA MET A 98 -13.84 19.90 8.67
C MET A 98 -14.13 20.08 7.18
N GLU A 99 -15.41 20.23 6.82
CA GLU A 99 -15.83 20.45 5.43
C GLU A 99 -15.27 21.75 4.86
N SER A 100 -15.26 22.83 5.66
CA SER A 100 -14.64 24.10 5.28
C SER A 100 -13.13 23.98 5.05
N LEU A 101 -12.42 23.20 5.88
CA LEU A 101 -10.98 22.96 5.68
C LEU A 101 -10.71 22.17 4.39
N LEU A 102 -11.54 21.16 4.10
CA LEU A 102 -11.44 20.37 2.87
C LEU A 102 -11.75 21.23 1.63
N GLU A 103 -12.74 22.12 1.69
CA GLU A 103 -13.07 23.01 0.57
C GLU A 103 -11.97 24.05 0.34
N GLN A 104 -11.42 24.66 1.39
CA GLN A 104 -10.30 25.58 1.24
C GLN A 104 -9.10 24.91 0.57
N GLN A 105 -8.77 23.69 1.00
CA GLN A 105 -7.69 22.92 0.40
C GLN A 105 -7.98 22.56 -1.06
N ARG A 106 -9.25 22.27 -1.38
CA ARG A 106 -9.68 22.01 -2.75
C ARG A 106 -9.43 23.22 -3.64
N GLU A 107 -9.84 24.40 -3.19
CA GLU A 107 -9.63 25.66 -3.92
C GLU A 107 -8.13 25.93 -4.14
N GLN A 108 -7.30 25.70 -3.13
CA GLN A 108 -5.85 25.88 -3.23
C GLN A 108 -5.18 24.93 -4.24
N LEU A 109 -5.74 23.74 -4.42
CA LEU A 109 -5.18 22.69 -5.28
C LEU A 109 -5.83 22.63 -6.67
N ALA A 110 -6.89 23.40 -6.93
CA ALA A 110 -7.64 23.35 -8.19
C ALA A 110 -6.80 23.72 -9.43
N ASP A 111 -5.84 24.62 -9.27
CA ASP A 111 -4.91 25.02 -10.34
C ASP A 111 -3.62 24.17 -10.38
N VAL A 112 -3.44 23.27 -9.39
CA VAL A 112 -2.23 22.46 -9.21
C VAL A 112 -2.45 21.03 -9.73
N LEU A 113 -3.61 20.45 -9.40
CA LEU A 113 -4.01 19.09 -9.69
C LEU A 113 -5.13 19.06 -10.72
N THR A 114 -5.21 18.00 -11.52
CA THR A 114 -6.42 17.75 -12.32
C THR A 114 -7.61 17.42 -11.41
N ASP A 115 -8.83 17.52 -11.93
CA ASP A 115 -10.05 17.17 -11.19
C ASP A 115 -10.01 15.73 -10.64
N GLU A 116 -9.48 14.78 -11.43
CA GLU A 116 -9.31 13.38 -11.01
C GLU A 116 -8.27 13.26 -9.89
N GLN A 117 -7.13 13.94 -10.01
CA GLN A 117 -6.06 13.94 -9.01
C GLN A 117 -6.55 14.56 -7.71
N LEU A 118 -7.29 15.66 -7.80
CA LEU A 118 -7.88 16.34 -6.65
C LEU A 118 -8.89 15.43 -5.93
N HIS A 119 -9.75 14.73 -6.69
CA HIS A 119 -10.70 13.80 -6.11
C HIS A 119 -10.00 12.59 -5.46
N ALA A 120 -8.97 12.04 -6.10
CA ALA A 120 -8.14 10.98 -5.53
C ALA A 120 -7.39 11.44 -4.27
N TYR A 121 -6.92 12.69 -4.24
CA TYR A 121 -6.26 13.29 -3.09
C TYR A 121 -7.21 13.42 -1.90
N GLN A 122 -8.41 13.95 -2.11
CA GLN A 122 -9.45 14.09 -1.07
C GLN A 122 -9.90 12.76 -0.49
N MET A 123 -9.94 11.70 -1.33
CA MET A 123 -10.22 10.34 -0.86
C MET A 123 -9.22 9.90 0.24
N LEU A 124 -7.96 10.36 0.18
CA LEU A 124 -6.91 10.00 1.15
C LEU A 124 -7.04 10.72 2.49
N GLU A 125 -7.67 11.89 2.50
CA GLU A 125 -7.80 12.77 3.67
C GLU A 125 -9.03 12.45 4.49
N ARG A 126 -10.10 11.98 3.83
CA ARG A 126 -11.32 11.59 4.52
C ARG A 126 -11.03 10.41 5.44
N PRO A 127 -11.52 10.45 6.70
CA PRO A 127 -11.40 9.32 7.61
C PRO A 127 -11.94 8.06 6.94
N ARG A 128 -11.07 7.06 6.77
CA ARG A 128 -11.45 5.80 6.12
C ARG A 128 -12.65 5.23 6.88
N PRO A 129 -13.78 4.93 6.22
CA PRO A 129 -14.80 4.10 6.85
C PRO A 129 -14.11 2.81 7.26
N SER A 130 -14.24 2.46 8.54
CA SER A 130 -13.57 1.28 9.07
C SER A 130 -14.23 0.03 8.50
N MET A 131 -13.73 -0.41 7.34
CA MET A 131 -14.10 -1.68 6.67
C MET A 131 -14.01 -2.89 7.61
N MET A 132 -13.29 -2.74 8.74
CA MET A 132 -12.93 -3.80 9.67
C MET A 132 -13.49 -3.61 11.09
N ARG A 133 -14.40 -2.66 11.37
CA ARG A 133 -14.92 -2.42 12.74
C ARG A 133 -16.09 -3.33 13.15
N HIS A 134 -16.38 -4.40 12.44
CA HIS A 134 -17.35 -5.39 12.87
C HIS A 134 -16.65 -6.64 13.38
N HIS A 135 -16.33 -6.62 14.68
CA HIS A 135 -16.13 -7.86 15.43
C HIS A 135 -17.47 -8.61 15.49
N GLY A 136 -17.70 -9.53 14.54
CA GLY A 136 -18.83 -10.47 14.56
C GLY A 136 -19.90 -10.30 13.48
N GLY A 137 -19.70 -9.46 12.46
CA GLY A 137 -20.61 -9.41 11.32
C GLY A 137 -20.49 -10.65 10.40
N PRO A 138 -21.56 -11.07 9.72
CA PRO A 138 -21.49 -12.12 8.70
C PRO A 138 -20.46 -11.75 7.62
N LYS A 139 -19.85 -12.78 6.99
CA LYS A 139 -18.88 -12.60 5.89
C LYS A 139 -19.51 -11.66 4.85
N MET A 140 -18.84 -10.54 4.56
CA MET A 140 -19.26 -9.66 3.46
C MET A 140 -19.32 -10.49 2.18
N ASP A 141 -20.42 -10.34 1.44
CA ASP A 141 -20.59 -10.94 0.13
C ASP A 141 -19.46 -10.46 -0.81
N PRO A 142 -18.74 -11.36 -1.52
CA PRO A 142 -17.63 -10.99 -2.39
C PRO A 142 -17.99 -9.96 -3.46
N GLU A 143 -19.21 -9.97 -3.98
CA GLU A 143 -19.65 -8.98 -4.96
C GLU A 143 -19.79 -7.59 -4.34
N ARG A 144 -20.43 -7.50 -3.16
CA ARG A 144 -20.53 -6.25 -2.40
C ARG A 144 -19.17 -5.68 -2.01
N MET A 145 -18.24 -6.56 -1.63
CA MET A 145 -16.87 -6.14 -1.34
C MET A 145 -16.19 -5.57 -2.57
N THR A 146 -16.33 -6.22 -3.73
CA THR A 146 -15.74 -5.75 -4.99
C THR A 146 -16.32 -4.39 -5.38
N ALA A 147 -17.65 -4.24 -5.37
CA ALA A 147 -18.31 -2.97 -5.67
C ALA A 147 -17.87 -1.84 -4.71
N GLN A 148 -17.67 -2.15 -3.43
CA GLN A 148 -17.19 -1.16 -2.47
C GLN A 148 -15.74 -0.75 -2.73
N LEU A 149 -14.86 -1.70 -3.08
CA LEU A 149 -13.48 -1.39 -3.44
C LEU A 149 -13.41 -0.60 -4.74
N GLU A 150 -14.24 -0.94 -5.73
CA GLU A 150 -14.37 -0.23 -7.00
C GLU A 150 -14.80 1.23 -6.78
N GLN A 151 -15.91 1.43 -6.07
CA GLN A 151 -16.40 2.78 -5.75
C GLN A 151 -15.34 3.61 -5.02
N ARG A 152 -14.59 2.96 -4.11
CA ARG A 152 -13.59 3.64 -3.31
C ARG A 152 -12.39 4.04 -4.14
N TYR A 153 -11.86 3.16 -4.99
CA TYR A 153 -10.61 3.39 -5.71
C TYR A 153 -10.81 3.94 -7.12
N ALA A 154 -12.04 4.08 -7.59
CA ALA A 154 -12.36 4.67 -8.89
C ALA A 154 -11.65 6.01 -9.17
N PRO A 155 -11.57 6.98 -8.22
CA PRO A 155 -10.84 8.21 -8.47
C PRO A 155 -9.35 7.97 -8.71
N LEU A 156 -8.73 7.06 -7.95
CA LEU A 156 -7.31 6.73 -8.11
C LEU A 156 -7.05 6.00 -9.44
N PHE A 157 -7.91 5.05 -9.82
CA PHE A 157 -7.79 4.35 -11.09
C PHE A 157 -7.98 5.28 -12.28
N ALA A 158 -8.84 6.29 -12.16
CA ALA A 158 -8.97 7.34 -13.16
C ALA A 158 -7.68 8.15 -13.30
N THR A 159 -6.98 8.50 -12.19
CA THR A 159 -5.69 9.22 -12.29
C THR A 159 -4.57 8.42 -12.95
N TRP A 160 -4.72 7.10 -13.02
CA TRP A 160 -3.77 6.18 -13.64
C TRP A 160 -4.22 5.73 -15.02
N ASP A 161 -5.34 6.25 -15.54
CA ASP A 161 -5.96 5.86 -16.80
C ASP A 161 -6.11 4.34 -16.97
N LEU A 162 -6.44 3.64 -15.87
CA LEU A 162 -6.59 2.18 -15.92
C LEU A 162 -7.81 1.80 -16.75
N SER A 163 -7.63 0.86 -17.67
CA SER A 163 -8.77 0.20 -18.34
C SER A 163 -9.65 -0.53 -17.33
N GLN A 164 -10.90 -0.83 -17.72
CA GLN A 164 -11.81 -1.62 -16.91
C GLN A 164 -11.22 -3.01 -16.58
N GLU A 165 -10.46 -3.61 -17.52
CA GLU A 165 -9.80 -4.89 -17.30
C GLU A 165 -8.67 -4.78 -16.26
N GLN A 166 -7.82 -3.74 -16.36
CA GLN A 166 -6.75 -3.50 -15.37
C GLN A 166 -7.34 -3.24 -13.99
N SER A 167 -8.34 -2.37 -13.90
CA SER A 167 -9.06 -2.07 -12.66
C SER A 167 -9.65 -3.34 -12.03
N ALA A 168 -10.29 -4.20 -12.84
CA ALA A 168 -10.82 -5.48 -12.36
C ALA A 168 -9.73 -6.42 -11.84
N LYS A 169 -8.55 -6.46 -12.49
CA LYS A 169 -7.40 -7.27 -12.03
C LYS A 169 -6.85 -6.77 -10.70
N VAL A 170 -6.74 -5.45 -10.51
CA VAL A 170 -6.33 -4.83 -9.24
C VAL A 170 -7.32 -5.18 -8.12
N LEU A 171 -8.62 -5.03 -8.37
CA LEU A 171 -9.67 -5.37 -7.41
C LEU A 171 -9.69 -6.87 -7.07
N ASN A 172 -9.47 -7.74 -8.06
CA ASN A 172 -9.40 -9.18 -7.85
C ASN A 172 -8.18 -9.57 -7.00
N ALA A 173 -7.02 -8.95 -7.21
CA ALA A 173 -5.83 -9.17 -6.39
C ALA A 173 -6.10 -8.85 -4.91
N GLU A 174 -6.80 -7.74 -4.65
CA GLU A 174 -7.20 -7.34 -3.31
C GLU A 174 -8.19 -8.32 -2.67
N ARG A 175 -9.21 -8.75 -3.44
CA ARG A 175 -10.18 -9.75 -3.00
C ARG A 175 -9.51 -11.06 -2.61
N THR A 176 -8.65 -11.61 -3.49
CA THR A 176 -7.92 -12.86 -3.25
C THR A 176 -7.07 -12.77 -1.99
N PHE A 177 -6.40 -11.63 -1.78
CA PHE A 177 -5.63 -11.38 -0.57
C PHE A 177 -6.50 -11.43 0.70
N PHE A 178 -7.62 -10.71 0.73
CA PHE A 178 -8.51 -10.71 1.88
C PHE A 178 -9.16 -12.09 2.15
N ASP A 179 -9.57 -12.80 1.11
CA ASP A 179 -10.06 -14.17 1.25
C ASP A 179 -8.99 -15.10 1.85
N GLY A 180 -7.73 -14.96 1.44
CA GLY A 180 -6.59 -15.66 2.04
C GLY A 180 -6.39 -15.32 3.52
N LEU A 181 -6.45 -14.03 3.89
CA LEU A 181 -6.38 -13.59 5.29
C LEU A 181 -7.52 -14.17 6.14
N HIS A 182 -8.73 -14.26 5.60
CA HIS A 182 -9.88 -14.84 6.30
C HIS A 182 -9.73 -16.35 6.53
N GLN A 183 -9.16 -17.08 5.57
CA GLN A 183 -8.88 -18.50 5.72
C GLN A 183 -7.84 -18.76 6.82
N MET A 184 -6.80 -17.92 6.90
CA MET A 184 -5.78 -17.96 7.96
C MET A 184 -6.31 -17.70 9.37
N LYS A 185 -7.34 -16.84 9.52
CA LYS A 185 -7.89 -16.47 10.84
C LYS A 185 -8.74 -17.58 11.48
N ARG A 186 -9.24 -18.53 10.69
CA ARG A 186 -10.10 -19.64 11.12
C ARG A 186 -9.34 -20.88 11.61
N SER A 187 -8.02 -20.81 11.68
CA SER A 187 -7.21 -21.88 12.26
C SER A 187 -7.19 -21.73 13.79
N ASP A 188 -8.16 -22.35 14.44
CA ASP A 188 -8.29 -22.44 15.90
C ASP A 188 -7.12 -23.27 16.45
N MET A 189 -6.02 -22.63 16.84
CA MET A 189 -4.84 -23.31 17.35
C MET A 189 -4.52 -22.76 18.73
N LYS A 190 -4.95 -23.50 19.77
CA LYS A 190 -4.46 -23.37 21.14
C LYS A 190 -3.09 -24.05 21.23
N GLY A 191 -2.04 -23.29 21.53
CA GLY A 191 -0.74 -23.85 21.91
C GLY A 191 0.44 -22.93 21.61
N ASP A 192 1.35 -22.79 22.57
CA ASP A 192 2.69 -22.23 22.38
C ASP A 192 3.48 -23.18 21.46
N ASP A 193 3.71 -22.83 20.19
CA ASP A 193 4.39 -23.73 19.22
C ASP A 193 4.78 -22.99 17.90
N PRO A 194 5.70 -23.53 17.03
CA PRO A 194 6.26 -22.93 15.80
C PRO A 194 5.23 -22.62 14.70
N SER A 195 3.95 -22.79 15.01
CA SER A 195 2.79 -22.26 14.29
C SER A 195 2.82 -20.75 14.03
N ARG A 196 3.52 -19.96 14.87
CA ARG A 196 3.71 -18.51 14.63
C ARG A 196 4.54 -18.24 13.37
N ASP A 197 5.62 -18.99 13.18
CA ASP A 197 6.51 -18.84 12.03
C ASP A 197 5.81 -19.31 10.74
N LEU A 198 5.01 -20.39 10.82
CA LEU A 198 4.18 -20.85 9.70
C LEU A 198 3.12 -19.84 9.29
N ARG A 199 2.40 -19.23 10.25
CA ARG A 199 1.42 -18.18 9.97
C ARG A 199 2.09 -16.92 9.40
N GLY A 200 3.27 -16.57 9.90
CA GLY A 200 4.08 -15.48 9.35
C GLY A 200 4.52 -15.73 7.92
N ALA A 201 4.96 -16.96 7.60
CA ALA A 201 5.33 -17.36 6.25
C ALA A 201 4.14 -17.35 5.28
N GLN A 202 2.98 -17.88 5.69
CA GLN A 202 1.75 -17.83 4.91
C GLN A 202 1.30 -16.38 4.63
N PHE A 203 1.40 -15.50 5.62
CA PHE A 203 1.10 -14.08 5.45
C PHE A 203 2.05 -13.41 4.45
N LYS A 204 3.36 -13.69 4.54
CA LYS A 204 4.35 -13.18 3.57
C LYS A 204 4.05 -13.68 2.16
N GLN A 205 3.73 -14.95 2.00
CA GLN A 205 3.36 -15.51 0.70
C GLN A 205 2.11 -14.84 0.11
N LEU A 206 1.09 -14.54 0.94
CA LEU A 206 -0.09 -13.79 0.49
C LEU A 206 0.27 -12.36 0.04
N LEU A 207 1.19 -11.69 0.75
CA LEU A 207 1.71 -10.38 0.35
C LEU A 207 2.43 -10.44 -0.99
N GLU A 208 3.32 -11.42 -1.18
CA GLU A 208 4.09 -11.60 -2.42
C GLU A 208 3.18 -11.92 -3.62
N GLN A 209 2.17 -12.77 -3.41
CA GLN A 209 1.17 -13.09 -4.43
C GLN A 209 0.35 -11.86 -4.84
N ARG A 210 -0.08 -11.08 -3.84
CA ARG A 210 -0.78 -9.82 -4.06
C ARG A 210 0.09 -8.83 -4.85
N HIS A 211 1.32 -8.62 -4.41
CA HIS A 211 2.28 -7.74 -5.07
C HIS A 211 2.49 -8.14 -6.53
N SER A 212 2.76 -9.43 -6.78
CA SER A 212 2.97 -9.96 -8.15
C SER A 212 1.74 -9.77 -9.04
N ALA A 213 0.53 -9.96 -8.49
CA ALA A 213 -0.70 -9.73 -9.22
C ALA A 213 -0.90 -8.25 -9.58
N LEU A 214 -0.57 -7.33 -8.66
CA LEU A 214 -0.63 -5.89 -8.91
C LEU A 214 0.41 -5.45 -9.95
N ALA A 215 1.66 -5.89 -9.81
CA ALA A 215 2.76 -5.56 -10.72
C ALA A 215 2.57 -6.09 -12.15
N SER A 216 1.60 -7.00 -12.37
CA SER A 216 1.25 -7.47 -13.71
C SER A 216 0.39 -6.46 -14.50
N VAL A 217 -0.17 -5.45 -13.85
CA VAL A 217 -1.11 -4.47 -14.45
C VAL A 217 -0.85 -3.01 -14.07
N LEU A 218 -0.04 -2.78 -13.05
CA LEU A 218 0.38 -1.46 -12.55
C LEU A 218 1.91 -1.33 -12.69
N ASP A 219 2.39 -0.10 -12.84
CA ASP A 219 3.82 0.20 -12.70
C ASP A 219 4.29 0.22 -11.24
N ASP A 220 5.61 0.32 -11.02
CA ASP A 220 6.22 0.23 -9.68
C ASP A 220 5.71 1.31 -8.70
N GLU A 221 5.46 2.52 -9.19
CA GLU A 221 4.99 3.63 -8.36
C GLU A 221 3.50 3.47 -8.01
N GLN A 222 2.69 3.04 -8.99
CA GLN A 222 1.28 2.69 -8.80
C GLN A 222 1.11 1.52 -7.84
N VAL A 223 1.93 0.47 -7.95
CA VAL A 223 1.96 -0.65 -6.98
C VAL A 223 2.26 -0.09 -5.59
N THR A 224 3.35 0.68 -5.45
CA THR A 224 3.75 1.26 -4.16
C THR A 224 2.63 2.11 -3.54
N ALA A 225 1.99 2.95 -4.34
CA ALA A 225 0.87 3.80 -3.95
C ALA A 225 -0.34 2.95 -3.50
N PHE A 226 -0.73 1.95 -4.28
CA PHE A 226 -1.86 1.09 -3.96
C PHE A 226 -1.62 0.25 -2.71
N GLU A 227 -0.43 -0.32 -2.53
CA GLU A 227 -0.07 -1.10 -1.34
C GLU A 227 0.02 -0.23 -0.08
N ALA A 228 0.47 1.02 -0.21
CA ALA A 228 0.43 1.97 0.89
C ALA A 228 -1.03 2.29 1.28
N LEU A 229 -1.96 2.31 0.31
CA LEU A 229 -3.37 2.61 0.51
C LEU A 229 -4.09 1.47 1.21
N THR A 230 -3.79 0.24 0.82
CA THR A 230 -4.47 -0.96 1.32
C THR A 230 -3.75 -1.64 2.48
N LYS A 231 -2.71 -1.01 3.05
CA LYS A 231 -1.85 -1.56 4.11
C LYS A 231 -2.58 -2.58 4.99
N PRO A 232 -2.12 -3.84 5.00
CA PRO A 232 -2.83 -4.88 5.71
C PRO A 232 -2.87 -4.63 7.22
N PRO A 233 -3.81 -5.26 7.94
CA PRO A 233 -3.82 -5.24 9.40
C PRO A 233 -2.44 -5.66 9.92
N ARG A 234 -1.89 -4.90 10.87
CA ARG A 234 -0.62 -5.27 11.52
C ARG A 234 -0.74 -6.73 11.99
N GLY A 235 0.19 -7.57 11.55
CA GLY A 235 0.28 -8.95 11.99
C GLY A 235 0.36 -9.05 13.52
N PRO A 236 0.14 -10.25 14.10
CA PRO A 236 0.23 -10.44 15.54
C PRO A 236 1.57 -9.92 16.05
N LYS A 237 1.53 -9.00 17.03
CA LYS A 237 2.73 -8.43 17.66
C LYS A 237 3.55 -9.57 18.28
N GLY A 238 4.68 -9.88 17.68
CA GLY A 238 5.62 -10.89 18.14
C GLY A 238 7.05 -10.57 17.72
N GLY A 239 7.45 -9.30 17.79
CA GLY A 239 8.86 -8.92 17.75
C GLY A 239 9.45 -9.02 19.16
N PRO A 240 10.72 -9.45 19.32
CA PRO A 240 11.34 -9.57 20.62
C PRO A 240 11.37 -8.21 21.30
N GLN A 241 10.89 -8.20 22.53
CA GLN A 241 11.13 -7.11 23.46
C GLN A 241 12.65 -7.07 23.61
N SER A 242 13.30 -6.03 23.08
CA SER A 242 14.69 -5.75 23.38
C SER A 242 14.77 -5.55 24.89
N GLU A 243 15.23 -6.59 25.59
CA GLU A 243 15.71 -6.51 26.96
C GLU A 243 16.93 -5.59 26.96
N GLY A 244 16.67 -4.30 27.00
CA GLY A 244 17.64 -3.27 27.35
C GLY A 244 17.97 -3.43 28.82
N GLU A 245 19.00 -4.24 29.08
CA GLU A 245 20.11 -3.91 29.97
C GLU A 245 19.72 -3.45 31.39
N ALA A 246 19.60 -4.41 32.30
CA ALA A 246 19.72 -4.14 33.73
C ALA A 246 21.18 -3.77 34.05
N PRO A 247 21.46 -2.61 34.67
CA PRO A 247 22.80 -2.34 35.18
C PRO A 247 23.05 -3.24 36.40
N LYS A 248 24.09 -4.08 36.31
CA LYS A 248 24.72 -4.65 37.50
C LYS A 248 25.38 -3.49 38.28
N ALA A 249 24.85 -3.19 39.46
CA ALA A 249 25.59 -2.44 40.46
C ALA A 249 26.49 -3.42 41.23
N GLY A 250 27.79 -3.14 41.20
CA GLY A 250 28.75 -3.60 42.21
C GLY A 250 28.73 -2.69 43.43
#